data_AF-Q55675-F1
#
_entry.id   AF-Q55675-F1
#
_cell.length_a   1.000
_cell.length_b   1.000
_cell.length_c   1.000
_cell.angle_alpha   90.00
_cell.angle_beta   90.00
_cell.angle_gamma   90.00
#
_symmetry.space_group_name_H-M   'P 1'
#
loop_
_entity.id
_entity.type
_entity.pdbx_description
1 polymer ?
#
loop_
_entity_poly.entity_id
_entity_poly.type
_entity_poly.pdbx_seq_one_letter_code
_entity_poly.pdbx_strand_id
1 'polypeptide(L)'
;MIKIRGFPAHKKVKLFRVTVSPHRTEFVVTNYLSQDSTQATREECRVRWKIEHFHRELKQLTGVEACQCRKGPIQRNHIHCALQVWNFLRRQAVNSPLTVYEISHQPWSDFLHQQLRSPALKFSFA
;
A
#
# COMPACT_ATOMS: atom_id res chain seq x y z
N MET A 1 -1.77 -19.41 -26.56
CA MET A 1 -1.72 -18.00 -27.01
C MET A 1 -3.14 -17.55 -27.31
N ILE A 2 -3.47 -16.29 -27.07
CA ILE A 2 -4.80 -15.72 -27.36
C ILE A 2 -4.68 -14.43 -28.18
N LYS A 3 -5.78 -14.01 -28.79
CA LYS A 3 -5.93 -12.70 -29.44
C LYS A 3 -6.98 -11.89 -28.68
N ILE A 4 -6.61 -10.69 -28.24
CA ILE A 4 -7.53 -9.76 -27.59
C ILE A 4 -8.28 -8.98 -28.68
N ARG A 5 -9.61 -8.89 -28.56
CA ARG A 5 -10.45 -8.11 -29.50
C ARG A 5 -10.04 -6.63 -29.44
N GLY A 6 -9.85 -6.01 -30.61
CA GLY A 6 -9.42 -4.60 -30.72
C GLY A 6 -7.93 -4.35 -30.47
N PHE A 7 -7.14 -5.39 -30.18
CA PHE A 7 -5.70 -5.27 -29.97
C PHE A 7 -4.93 -5.44 -31.29
N PRO A 8 -3.75 -4.80 -31.48
CA PRO A 8 -2.99 -4.89 -32.72
C PRO A 8 -2.71 -6.34 -33.12
N ALA A 9 -3.00 -6.69 -34.38
CA ALA A 9 -2.98 -8.08 -34.85
C ALA A 9 -1.61 -8.76 -34.71
N HIS A 10 -0.52 -7.99 -34.78
CA HIS A 10 0.85 -8.49 -34.65
C HIS A 10 1.28 -8.71 -33.19
N LYS A 11 0.52 -8.21 -32.20
CA LYS A 11 0.81 -8.37 -30.78
C LYS A 11 0.16 -9.65 -30.26
N LYS A 12 0.98 -10.69 -30.13
CA LYS A 12 0.61 -11.96 -29.51
C LYS A 12 0.73 -11.84 -27.99
N VAL A 13 -0.18 -12.50 -27.28
CA VAL A 13 -0.16 -12.59 -25.81
C VAL A 13 -0.49 -14.01 -25.36
N LYS A 14 -0.06 -14.34 -24.14
CA LYS A 14 -0.33 -15.61 -23.48
C LYS A 14 -1.28 -15.38 -22.32
N LEU A 15 -2.29 -16.24 -22.21
CA LEU A 15 -3.27 -16.24 -21.14
C LEU A 15 -2.94 -17.36 -20.16
N PHE A 16 -2.93 -17.01 -18.88
CA PHE A 16 -2.80 -17.94 -17.77
C PHE A 16 -4.07 -17.89 -16.93
N ARG A 17 -4.56 -19.07 -16.56
CA ARG A 17 -5.61 -19.22 -15.56
C ARG A 17 -4.93 -19.48 -14.23
N VAL A 18 -5.03 -18.53 -13.29
CA VAL A 18 -4.38 -18.58 -11.99
C VAL A 18 -5.43 -18.78 -10.90
N THR A 19 -5.37 -19.89 -10.18
CA THR A 19 -6.21 -20.11 -9.00
C THR A 19 -5.60 -19.37 -7.81
N VAL A 20 -6.26 -18.30 -7.36
CA VAL A 20 -5.78 -17.44 -6.26
C VAL A 20 -6.24 -17.98 -4.91
N SER A 21 -7.49 -18.44 -4.83
CA SER A 21 -8.08 -19.14 -3.67
C SER A 21 -9.09 -20.20 -4.15
N PRO A 22 -9.61 -21.09 -3.29
CA PRO A 22 -10.58 -22.13 -3.70
C PRO A 22 -11.80 -21.59 -4.48
N HIS A 23 -12.18 -20.34 -4.22
CA HIS A 23 -13.34 -19.69 -4.84
C HIS A 23 -12.97 -18.56 -5.81
N ARG A 24 -11.68 -18.32 -6.08
CA ARG A 24 -11.23 -17.20 -6.91
C ARG A 24 -10.20 -17.64 -7.93
N THR A 25 -10.58 -17.53 -9.20
CA THR A 25 -9.69 -17.70 -10.36
C THR A 25 -9.49 -16.35 -11.03
N GLU A 26 -8.24 -15.98 -11.28
CA GLU A 26 -7.88 -14.83 -12.09
C GLU A 26 -7.36 -15.28 -13.46
N PHE A 27 -7.58 -14.43 -14.46
CA PHE A 27 -7.08 -14.62 -15.81
C PHE A 27 -6.02 -13.55 -16.08
N VAL A 28 -4.77 -13.99 -16.20
CA VAL A 28 -3.60 -13.11 -16.35
C VAL A 28 -3.12 -13.19 -17.78
N VAL A 29 -2.95 -12.04 -18.41
CA VAL A 29 -2.42 -11.94 -19.77
C VAL A 29 -1.04 -11.31 -19.73
N THR A 30 -0.09 -11.92 -20.44
CA THR A 30 1.29 -11.42 -20.58
C THR A 30 1.74 -11.42 -22.03
N ASN A 31 2.53 -10.42 -22.40
CA ASN A 31 3.27 -10.37 -23.67
C ASN A 31 4.62 -11.09 -23.60
N TYR A 32 5.03 -11.59 -22.42
CA TYR A 32 6.23 -12.39 -22.24
C TYR A 32 5.98 -13.83 -22.70
N LEU A 33 6.19 -14.07 -24.00
CA LEU A 33 5.77 -15.33 -24.66
C LEU A 33 6.53 -16.57 -24.21
N SER A 34 7.76 -16.41 -23.69
CA SER A 34 8.56 -17.49 -23.13
C SER A 34 8.13 -17.91 -21.72
N GLN A 35 7.25 -17.16 -21.04
CA GLN A 35 6.65 -17.63 -19.80
C GLN A 35 5.82 -18.88 -20.08
N ASP A 36 6.08 -19.98 -19.38
CA ASP A 36 5.38 -21.25 -19.51
C ASP A 36 4.84 -21.77 -18.18
N SER A 37 5.21 -21.12 -17.06
CA SER A 37 4.80 -21.49 -15.72
C SER A 37 3.65 -20.62 -15.20
N THR A 38 2.52 -21.28 -14.94
CA THR A 38 1.39 -20.67 -14.20
C THR A 38 1.82 -20.25 -12.80
N GLN A 39 2.71 -21.01 -12.16
CA GLN A 39 3.19 -20.70 -10.81
C GLN A 39 4.08 -19.44 -10.81
N ALA A 40 4.99 -19.31 -11.77
CA ALA A 40 5.79 -18.09 -11.91
C ALA A 40 4.90 -16.88 -12.21
N THR A 41 3.90 -17.05 -13.09
CA THR A 41 2.91 -16.00 -13.37
C THR A 41 2.13 -15.59 -12.11
N ARG A 42 1.78 -16.55 -11.25
CA ARG A 42 1.12 -16.28 -9.96
C ARG A 42 2.01 -15.46 -9.02
N GLU A 43 3.29 -15.77 -8.93
CA GLU A 43 4.22 -15.05 -8.06
C GLU A 43 4.42 -13.60 -8.53
N GLU A 44 4.57 -13.38 -9.84
CA GLU A 44 4.61 -12.02 -10.40
C GLU A 44 3.32 -11.23 -10.11
N CYS A 45 2.17 -11.89 -10.17
CA CYS A 45 0.90 -11.26 -9.79
C CYS A 45 0.85 -10.88 -8.30
N ARG A 46 1.57 -11.59 -7.43
CA ARG A 46 1.69 -11.24 -6.01
C ARG A 46 2.43 -9.92 -5.81
N VAL A 47 3.39 -9.61 -6.69
CA VAL A 47 4.10 -8.32 -6.69
C VAL A 47 3.13 -7.17 -6.98
N ARG A 48 2.13 -7.36 -7.86
CA ARG A 48 1.09 -6.37 -8.13
C ARG A 48 0.39 -5.91 -6.86
N TRP A 49 0.13 -6.82 -5.92
CA TRP A 49 -0.54 -6.48 -4.66
C TRP A 49 0.26 -5.49 -3.79
N LYS A 50 1.58 -5.40 -3.97
CA LYS A 50 2.41 -4.45 -3.22
C LYS A 50 2.02 -2.99 -3.48
N ILE A 51 1.55 -2.65 -4.69
CA ILE A 51 1.10 -1.28 -4.98
C ILE A 51 -0.20 -0.95 -4.23
N GLU A 52 -1.12 -1.92 -4.13
CA GLU A 52 -2.37 -1.76 -3.40
C GLU A 52 -2.12 -1.64 -1.90
N HIS A 53 -1.17 -2.43 -1.38
CA HIS A 53 -0.72 -2.33 0.00
C HIS A 53 -0.06 -0.96 0.28
N PHE A 54 0.83 -0.48 -0.61
CA PHE A 54 1.41 0.86 -0.53
C PHE A 54 0.34 1.95 -0.47
N HIS A 55 -0.61 1.97 -1.43
CA HIS A 55 -1.64 3.00 -1.46
C HIS A 55 -2.52 2.97 -0.21
N ARG A 56 -2.89 1.79 0.29
CA ARG A 56 -3.67 1.65 1.53
C ARG A 56 -2.92 2.20 2.73
N GLU A 57 -1.68 1.77 2.94
CA GLU A 57 -0.87 2.25 4.07
C GLU A 57 -0.64 3.75 3.99
N LEU A 58 -0.33 4.29 2.80
CA LEU A 58 -0.14 5.72 2.59
C LEU A 58 -1.40 6.50 3.00
N LYS A 59 -2.58 6.10 2.52
CA LYS A 59 -3.85 6.76 2.85
C LYS A 59 -4.16 6.70 4.34
N GLN A 60 -4.05 5.52 4.94
CA GLN A 60 -4.46 5.28 6.33
C GLN A 60 -3.52 5.92 7.35
N LEU A 61 -2.21 5.97 7.06
CA LEU A 61 -1.21 6.34 8.05
C LEU A 61 -0.70 7.78 7.94
N THR A 62 -0.88 8.43 6.78
CA THR A 62 -0.23 9.73 6.53
C THR A 62 -1.19 10.86 6.20
N GLY A 63 -2.48 10.56 5.99
CA GLY A 63 -3.47 11.57 5.60
C GLY A 63 -3.17 12.21 4.25
N VAL A 64 -2.59 11.46 3.30
CA VAL A 64 -2.23 11.99 1.96
C VAL A 64 -3.42 12.63 1.23
N GLU A 65 -4.65 12.18 1.51
CA GLU A 65 -5.90 12.68 0.94
C GLU A 65 -6.55 13.79 1.77
N ALA A 66 -5.99 14.16 2.92
CA ALA A 66 -6.57 15.11 3.86
C ALA A 66 -6.24 16.58 3.57
N CYS A 67 -5.44 16.88 2.53
CA CYS A 67 -5.05 18.25 2.19
C CYS A 67 -6.27 19.10 1.81
N GLN A 68 -6.58 20.12 2.61
CA GLN A 68 -7.68 21.06 2.33
C GLN A 68 -7.26 22.23 1.43
N CYS A 69 -5.99 22.32 1.05
CA CYS A 69 -5.47 23.40 0.22
C CYS A 69 -5.93 23.24 -1.25
N ARG A 70 -6.25 24.35 -1.91
CA ARG A 70 -6.68 24.35 -3.33
C ARG A 70 -5.56 24.62 -4.34
N LYS A 71 -4.41 25.14 -3.89
CA LYS A 71 -3.28 25.46 -4.76
C LYS A 71 -2.48 24.19 -5.08
N GLY A 72 -2.34 23.86 -6.37
CA GLY A 72 -1.61 22.68 -6.84
C GLY A 72 -0.19 22.51 -6.26
N PRO A 73 0.65 23.55 -6.17
CA PRO A 73 1.96 23.43 -5.53
C PRO A 73 1.90 22.97 -4.07
N ILE A 74 0.93 23.47 -3.30
CA ILE A 74 0.77 23.10 -1.89
C ILE A 74 0.27 21.66 -1.78
N GLN A 75 -0.66 21.25 -2.63
CA GLN A 75 -1.11 19.85 -2.70
C GLN A 75 0.04 18.89 -3.03
N ARG A 76 0.89 19.25 -4.01
CA ARG A 76 2.10 18.46 -4.33
C ARG A 76 3.06 18.36 -3.16
N ASN A 77 3.27 19.46 -2.43
CA ASN A 77 4.10 19.45 -1.22
C ASN A 77 3.51 18.55 -0.13
N HIS A 78 2.19 18.60 0.10
CA HIS A 78 1.49 17.70 1.04
C HIS A 78 1.69 16.23 0.68
N ILE A 79 1.49 15.88 -0.60
CA ILE A 79 1.70 14.52 -1.10
C ILE A 79 3.15 14.09 -0.88
N HIS A 80 4.12 14.97 -1.17
CA HIS A 80 5.53 14.68 -0.94
C HIS A 80 5.83 14.44 0.55
N CYS A 81 5.34 15.29 1.45
CA CYS A 81 5.48 15.09 2.89
C CYS A 81 4.89 13.75 3.35
N ALA A 82 3.68 13.41 2.90
CA ALA A 82 3.03 12.14 3.20
C ALA A 82 3.86 10.94 2.73
N LEU A 83 4.42 10.97 1.52
CA LEU A 83 5.31 9.93 1.00
C LEU A 83 6.59 9.79 1.83
N GLN A 84 7.18 10.90 2.28
CA GLN A 84 8.38 10.88 3.12
C GLN A 84 8.11 10.25 4.49
N VAL A 85 6.96 10.57 5.11
CA VAL A 85 6.53 9.94 6.36
C VAL A 85 6.31 8.44 6.17
N TRP A 86 5.60 8.02 5.11
CA TRP A 86 5.40 6.59 4.83
C TRP A 86 6.73 5.86 4.60
N ASN A 87 7.65 6.46 3.84
CA ASN A 87 8.98 5.89 3.62
C ASN A 87 9.75 5.70 4.93
N PHE A 88 9.68 6.67 5.84
CA PHE A 88 10.28 6.55 7.17
C PHE A 88 9.65 5.39 7.96
N LEU A 89 8.33 5.36 8.09
CA LEU A 89 7.62 4.30 8.81
C LEU A 89 7.93 2.91 8.23
N ARG A 90 7.98 2.80 6.90
CA ARG A 90 8.28 1.53 6.21
C ARG A 90 9.71 1.07 6.47
N ARG A 91 10.69 1.98 6.49
CA ARG A 91 12.08 1.66 6.86
C ARG A 91 12.18 1.15 8.29
N GLN A 92 11.46 1.76 9.22
CA GLN A 92 11.41 1.29 10.60
C GLN A 92 10.79 -0.12 10.70
N ALA A 93 9.70 -0.38 9.97
CA ALA A 93 9.03 -1.67 9.96
C ALA A 93 9.89 -2.80 9.36
N VAL A 94 10.69 -2.51 8.34
CA VAL A 94 11.59 -3.51 7.75
C VAL A 94 12.67 -3.96 8.74
N ASN A 95 13.08 -3.09 9.66
CA ASN A 95 14.11 -3.36 10.66
C ASN A 95 13.54 -3.79 12.03
N SER A 96 12.26 -4.16 12.08
CA SER A 96 11.53 -4.43 13.31
C SER A 96 10.58 -5.63 13.13
N PRO A 97 10.24 -6.38 14.19
CA PRO A 97 9.15 -7.35 14.13
C PRO A 97 7.76 -6.69 14.01
N LEU A 98 7.67 -5.37 14.17
CA LEU A 98 6.42 -4.61 14.14
C LEU A 98 5.99 -4.26 12.71
N THR A 99 4.67 -4.23 12.52
CA THR A 99 4.03 -3.71 11.32
C THR A 99 4.14 -2.19 11.24
N VAL A 100 3.95 -1.63 10.03
CA VAL A 100 3.91 -0.18 9.80
C VAL A 100 2.80 0.48 10.65
N TYR A 101 1.67 -0.22 10.85
CA TYR A 101 0.57 0.24 11.69
C TYR A 101 0.98 0.35 13.15
N GLU A 102 1.59 -0.69 13.72
CA GLU A 102 2.05 -0.67 15.12
C GLU A 102 3.07 0.44 15.34
N ILE A 103 4.06 0.59 14.45
CA ILE A 103 5.07 1.65 14.54
C ILE A 103 4.42 3.04 14.50
N SER A 104 3.42 3.25 13.64
CA SER A 104 2.74 4.55 13.57
C SER A 104 1.89 4.87 14.81
N HIS A 105 1.32 3.85 15.47
CA HIS A 105 0.42 4.03 16.62
C HIS A 105 1.16 4.05 17.95
N GLN A 106 2.29 3.36 18.07
CA GLN A 106 3.02 3.20 19.32
C GLN A 106 3.34 4.55 20.01
N PRO A 107 3.88 5.58 19.32
CA PRO A 107 4.18 6.86 19.98
C PRO A 107 2.95 7.51 20.61
N TRP A 108 1.78 7.42 19.96
CA TRP A 108 0.53 7.95 20.48
C TRP A 108 0.01 7.14 21.65
N SER A 109 0.10 5.81 21.57
CA SER A 109 -0.28 4.91 22.67
C SER A 109 0.56 5.17 23.92
N ASP A 110 1.89 5.27 23.75
CA ASP A 110 2.82 5.55 24.84
C ASP A 110 2.56 6.93 25.47
N PHE A 111 2.34 7.95 24.64
CA PHE A 111 1.96 9.28 25.09
C PHE A 111 0.65 9.25 25.89
N LEU A 112 -0.40 8.60 25.38
CA LEU A 112 -1.70 8.52 26.04
C LEU A 112 -1.59 7.77 27.38
N HIS A 113 -0.88 6.64 27.43
CA HIS A 113 -0.62 5.94 28.68
C HIS A 113 0.11 6.82 29.70
N GLN A 114 1.09 7.62 29.25
CA GLN A 114 1.78 8.57 30.12
C GLN A 114 0.82 9.65 30.66
N GLN A 115 -0.03 10.23 29.80
CA GLN A 115 -0.99 11.26 30.22
C GLN A 115 -2.08 10.71 31.16
N LEU A 116 -2.47 9.44 31.01
CA LEU A 116 -3.42 8.81 31.94
C LEU A 116 -2.79 8.55 33.32
N ARG A 117 -1.51 8.22 33.39
CA ARG A 117 -0.79 8.00 34.66
C ARG A 117 -0.49 9.30 35.39
N SER A 118 -0.07 10.32 34.66
CA SER A 118 0.26 11.63 35.21
C SER A 118 -0.16 12.72 34.23
N PRO A 119 -1.42 13.19 34.34
CA PRO A 119 -1.96 14.19 33.43
C PRO A 119 -1.14 15.48 33.49
N ALA A 120 -0.65 15.95 32.35
CA ALA A 120 0.01 17.25 32.26
C ALA A 120 -0.97 18.41 32.56
N LEU A 121 -2.24 18.22 32.20
CA LEU A 121 -3.32 19.15 32.50
C LEU A 121 -4.19 18.54 33.61
N LYS A 122 -4.16 19.13 34.79
CA LYS A 122 -4.98 18.71 35.93
C LYS A 122 -6.27 19.51 35.92
N PHE A 123 -7.40 18.80 35.92
CA PHE A 123 -8.69 19.44 36.11
C PHE A 123 -8.88 19.73 37.60
N SER A 124 -9.02 21.00 37.96
CA SER A 124 -9.42 21.41 39.31
C SER A 124 -10.90 21.78 39.28
N PHE A 125 -11.71 21.17 40.15
CA PHE A 125 -13.04 21.69 40.41
C PHE A 125 -12.92 22.98 41.24
N ALA A 126 -13.68 24.00 40.84
CA ALA A 126 -13.81 25.25 41.59
C ALA A 126 -14.59 25.04 42.88
#